data_AF-B3RYZ5-F1
#
_entry.id   AF-B3RYZ5-F1
#
_cell.length_a   1.000
_cell.length_b   1.000
_cell.length_c   1.000
_cell.angle_alpha   90.00
_cell.angle_beta   90.00
_cell.angle_gamma   90.00
#
_symmetry.space_group_name_H-M   'P 1'
#
loop_
_entity.id
_entity.type
_entity.pdbx_description
1 polymer ?
#
loop_
_entity_poly.entity_id
_entity_poly.type
_entity_poly.pdbx_seq_one_letter_code
_entity_poly.pdbx_strand_id
1 'polypeptide(L)'
;MDGNISYGLYTFIVKIASTSVFQVSLLIVVVMMLAYHSTNLNDWCTVVAQKNVLLVIAHPDDECMFFSPCAQAMAKFLQDDPNANWDKKLLKKIFRDRICQHRINVIVTFDEYGVSGHANHISLYHALKYMHLLSAFLSELIHEESDDCIAQIEAFALKSVNVIRKYIGIMDIIWTILLKGNSYVCINSFGGCIASQLAMRAHASQFVWFRRLYVIFSSYYLRYDHGSIAFK
;
A
#
# COMPACT_ATOMS: atom_id res chain seq x y z
N MET A 1 50.92 40.18 -9.08
CA MET A 1 50.00 39.17 -9.66
C MET A 1 49.37 38.28 -8.58
N ASP A 2 49.91 38.28 -7.35
CA ASP A 2 49.49 37.37 -6.27
C ASP A 2 48.14 37.72 -5.61
N GLY A 3 47.72 39.00 -5.65
CA GLY A 3 46.44 39.44 -5.05
C GLY A 3 45.19 38.85 -5.73
N ASN A 4 45.23 38.64 -7.04
CA ASN A 4 44.10 38.05 -7.79
C ASN A 4 43.97 36.54 -7.52
N ILE A 5 45.08 35.84 -7.31
CA ILE A 5 45.09 34.41 -6.95
C ILE A 5 44.54 34.22 -5.53
N SER A 6 44.96 35.07 -4.58
CA SER A 6 44.45 35.03 -3.21
C SER A 6 42.96 35.36 -3.11
N TYR A 7 42.46 36.32 -3.88
CA TYR A 7 41.03 36.67 -3.92
C TYR A 7 40.19 35.58 -4.60
N GLY A 8 40.69 34.97 -5.68
CA GLY A 8 40.06 33.83 -6.34
C GLY A 8 39.94 32.61 -5.42
N LEU A 9 41.00 32.29 -4.67
CA LEU A 9 40.99 31.20 -3.70
C LEU A 9 40.01 31.46 -2.54
N TYR A 10 39.99 32.69 -2.01
CA TYR A 10 39.05 33.08 -0.96
C TYR A 10 37.59 32.95 -1.40
N THR A 11 37.24 33.50 -2.56
CA THR A 11 35.86 33.43 -3.09
C THR A 11 35.43 32.00 -3.39
N PHE A 12 36.34 31.15 -3.87
CA PHE A 12 36.09 29.73 -4.09
C PHE A 12 35.81 28.97 -2.77
N ILE A 13 36.64 29.17 -1.75
CA ILE A 13 36.46 28.54 -0.42
C ILE A 13 35.14 28.99 0.22
N VAL A 14 34.82 30.29 0.17
CA VAL A 14 33.55 30.83 0.70
C VAL A 14 32.35 30.24 -0.03
N LYS A 15 32.43 29.99 -1.34
CA LYS A 15 31.36 29.37 -2.14
C LYS A 15 31.17 27.88 -1.82
N ILE A 16 32.25 27.13 -1.59
CA ILE A 16 32.16 25.74 -1.10
C ILE A 16 31.57 25.69 0.30
N ALA A 17 32.04 26.55 1.20
CA ALA A 17 31.52 26.61 2.57
C ALA A 17 30.03 26.97 2.57
N SER A 18 29.59 27.97 1.81
CA SER A 18 28.17 28.36 1.76
C SER A 18 27.27 27.30 1.13
N THR A 19 27.72 26.63 0.07
CA THR A 19 26.98 25.51 -0.53
C THR A 19 26.88 24.32 0.43
N SER A 20 27.94 24.00 1.17
CA SER A 20 27.92 22.93 2.18
C SER A 20 26.98 23.25 3.35
N VAL A 21 26.99 24.49 3.85
CA VAL A 21 26.09 24.96 4.92
C VAL A 21 24.63 24.90 4.47
N PHE A 22 24.36 25.28 3.21
CA PHE A 22 23.02 25.16 2.63
C PHE A 22 22.56 23.70 2.54
N GLN A 23 23.42 22.80 2.05
CA GLN A 23 23.11 21.37 1.96
C GLN A 23 22.85 20.72 3.33
N VAL A 24 23.67 21.04 4.33
CA VAL A 24 23.50 20.53 5.70
C VAL A 24 22.23 21.09 6.33
N SER A 25 21.96 22.39 6.16
CA SER A 25 20.71 23.01 6.64
C SER A 25 19.48 22.38 6.00
N LEU A 26 19.51 22.13 4.69
CA LEU A 26 18.44 21.45 3.97
C LEU A 26 18.23 20.02 4.50
N LEU A 27 19.31 19.27 4.72
CA LEU A 27 19.24 17.92 5.29
C LEU A 27 18.62 17.93 6.68
N ILE A 28 19.01 18.87 7.55
CA ILE A 28 18.44 19.01 8.90
C ILE A 28 16.95 19.33 8.83
N VAL A 29 16.53 20.26 7.95
CA VAL A 29 15.11 20.57 7.74
C VAL A 29 14.34 19.34 7.25
N VAL A 30 14.89 18.58 6.29
CA VAL A 30 14.29 17.32 5.82
C VAL A 30 14.17 16.32 6.96
N VAL A 31 15.22 16.11 7.76
CA VAL A 31 15.19 15.21 8.92
C VAL A 31 14.16 15.65 9.97
N MET A 32 14.06 16.94 10.26
CA MET A 32 13.06 17.48 11.19
C MET A 32 11.63 17.34 10.63
N MET A 33 11.42 17.59 9.33
CA MET A 33 10.14 17.35 8.67
C MET A 33 9.76 15.87 8.69
N LEU A 34 10.71 14.98 8.42
CA LEU A 34 10.53 13.54 8.50
C LEU A 34 10.17 13.11 9.92
N ALA A 35 10.88 13.60 10.94
CA ALA A 35 10.61 13.29 12.35
C ALA A 35 9.23 13.81 12.81
N TYR A 36 8.91 15.07 12.51
CA TYR A 36 7.61 15.67 12.82
C TYR A 36 6.45 14.93 12.14
N HIS A 37 6.63 14.53 10.89
CA HIS A 37 5.60 13.77 10.19
C HIS A 37 5.56 12.31 10.61
N SER A 38 6.68 11.69 11.01
CA SER A 38 6.72 10.31 11.52
C SER A 38 5.96 10.19 12.83
N THR A 39 6.09 11.17 13.73
CA THR A 39 5.32 11.22 14.98
C THR A 39 3.83 11.49 14.76
N ASN A 40 3.48 12.05 13.60
CA ASN A 40 2.10 12.33 13.19
C ASN A 40 1.53 11.29 12.21
N LEU A 41 2.26 10.21 11.90
CA LEU A 41 1.68 9.13 11.11
C LEU A 41 0.48 8.60 11.90
N ASN A 42 -0.71 8.67 11.31
CA ASN A 42 -1.89 8.06 11.90
C ASN A 42 -1.55 6.59 12.10
N ASP A 43 -1.53 6.14 13.35
CA ASP A 43 -1.02 4.83 13.69
C ASP A 43 -2.04 3.76 13.25
N TRP A 44 -1.97 3.37 11.98
CA TRP A 44 -2.83 2.36 11.42
C TRP A 44 -2.76 1.03 12.19
N CYS A 45 -1.60 0.74 12.80
CA CYS A 45 -1.46 -0.42 13.67
C CYS A 45 -2.45 -0.33 14.84
N THR A 46 -2.69 0.84 15.42
CA THR A 46 -3.71 1.02 16.47
C THR A 46 -5.14 0.82 15.94
N VAL A 47 -5.42 1.26 14.71
CA VAL A 47 -6.74 1.09 14.06
C VAL A 47 -7.04 -0.39 13.83
N VAL A 48 -6.02 -1.19 13.52
CA VAL A 48 -6.17 -2.58 13.10
C VAL A 48 -5.97 -3.60 14.23
N ALA A 49 -5.18 -3.28 15.26
CA ALA A 49 -4.76 -4.23 16.30
C ALA A 49 -5.90 -4.94 17.06
N GLN A 50 -7.10 -4.35 17.10
CA GLN A 50 -8.26 -4.91 17.81
C GLN A 50 -9.42 -5.29 16.88
N LYS A 51 -9.20 -5.32 15.56
CA LYS A 51 -10.24 -5.58 14.56
C LYS A 51 -10.02 -6.92 13.86
N ASN A 52 -11.11 -7.58 13.48
CA ASN A 52 -11.04 -8.74 12.60
C ASN A 52 -10.78 -8.24 11.17
N VAL A 53 -9.61 -8.56 10.62
CA VAL A 53 -9.14 -8.04 9.33
C VAL A 53 -9.17 -9.11 8.27
N LEU A 54 -9.79 -8.80 7.14
CA LEU A 54 -9.74 -9.60 5.93
C LEU A 54 -8.82 -8.94 4.91
N LEU A 55 -7.69 -9.58 4.64
CA LEU A 55 -6.83 -9.23 3.51
C LEU A 55 -7.40 -9.87 2.25
N VAL A 56 -7.74 -9.05 1.26
CA VAL A 56 -8.32 -9.49 -0.01
C VAL A 56 -7.34 -9.22 -1.14
N ILE A 57 -6.75 -10.29 -1.66
CA ILE A 57 -5.80 -10.24 -2.78
C ILE A 57 -6.26 -11.13 -3.92
N ALA A 58 -5.93 -10.76 -5.16
CA ALA A 58 -6.33 -11.54 -6.33
C ALA A 58 -5.41 -12.73 -6.61
N HIS A 59 -4.15 -12.65 -6.19
CA HIS A 59 -3.13 -13.63 -6.53
C HIS A 59 -2.49 -14.09 -5.21
N PRO A 60 -2.82 -15.31 -4.72
CA PRO A 60 -2.13 -15.91 -3.59
C PRO A 60 -0.90 -16.66 -4.11
N ASP A 61 0.27 -16.03 -4.07
CA ASP A 61 1.50 -16.63 -4.62
C ASP A 61 1.84 -18.00 -3.96
N ASP A 62 1.48 -18.22 -2.69
CA ASP A 62 1.98 -19.35 -1.86
C ASP A 62 0.90 -20.29 -1.25
N GLU A 63 -0.39 -19.98 -1.38
CA GLU A 63 -1.49 -20.78 -0.76
C GLU A 63 -1.96 -21.94 -1.66
N CYS A 64 -1.61 -21.90 -2.95
CA CYS A 64 -2.03 -22.86 -3.98
C CYS A 64 -1.51 -24.29 -3.72
N MET A 65 -0.38 -24.43 -3.01
CA MET A 65 0.27 -25.72 -2.79
C MET A 65 -0.51 -26.62 -1.80
N PHE A 66 -1.14 -26.01 -0.78
CA PHE A 66 -1.86 -26.74 0.27
C PHE A 66 -3.36 -26.84 0.03
N PHE A 67 -3.92 -25.96 -0.80
CA PHE A 67 -5.35 -25.92 -1.11
C PHE A 67 -5.67 -26.21 -2.58
N SER A 68 -4.76 -26.87 -3.32
CA SER A 68 -4.87 -27.09 -4.77
C SER A 68 -6.27 -27.55 -5.25
N PRO A 69 -6.98 -28.50 -4.60
CA PRO A 69 -8.32 -28.89 -5.02
C PRO A 69 -9.37 -27.76 -4.84
N CYS A 70 -9.31 -27.02 -3.74
CA CYS A 70 -10.18 -25.88 -3.47
C CYS A 70 -9.84 -24.69 -4.37
N ALA A 71 -8.55 -24.43 -4.60
CA ALA A 71 -8.07 -23.39 -5.50
C ALA A 71 -8.46 -23.68 -6.95
N GLN A 72 -8.38 -24.93 -7.43
CA GLN A 72 -8.84 -25.31 -8.77
C GLN A 72 -10.37 -25.21 -8.92
N ALA A 73 -11.12 -25.57 -7.87
CA ALA A 73 -12.57 -25.39 -7.87
C ALA A 73 -12.97 -23.91 -7.93
N MET A 74 -12.23 -23.03 -7.23
CA MET A 74 -12.43 -21.58 -7.29
C MET A 74 -11.88 -20.95 -8.57
N ALA A 75 -10.76 -21.44 -9.12
CA ALA A 75 -10.12 -20.93 -10.34
C ALA A 75 -11.03 -21.03 -11.57
N LYS A 76 -11.98 -21.98 -11.58
CA LYS A 76 -13.04 -22.02 -12.60
C LYS A 76 -13.91 -20.76 -12.61
N PHE A 77 -14.08 -20.11 -11.46
CA PHE A 77 -14.95 -18.95 -11.28
C PHE A 77 -14.19 -17.64 -11.03
N LEU A 78 -12.96 -17.73 -10.50
CA LEU A 78 -12.04 -16.64 -10.20
C LEU A 78 -10.65 -17.00 -10.73
N GLN A 79 -10.45 -16.81 -12.04
CA GLN A 79 -9.22 -17.17 -12.73
C GLN A 79 -8.02 -16.34 -12.25
N ASP A 80 -6.91 -17.01 -11.98
CA ASP A 80 -5.62 -16.41 -11.61
C ASP A 80 -4.89 -15.88 -12.85
N ASP A 81 -5.48 -14.87 -13.49
CA ASP A 81 -4.93 -14.17 -14.66
C ASP A 81 -5.08 -12.66 -14.47
N PRO A 82 -3.99 -11.86 -14.52
CA PRO A 82 -4.06 -10.42 -14.38
C PRO A 82 -4.94 -9.72 -15.43
N ASN A 83 -5.28 -10.36 -16.53
CA ASN A 83 -6.16 -9.84 -17.57
C ASN A 83 -7.61 -10.29 -17.44
N ALA A 84 -7.89 -11.28 -16.57
CA ALA A 84 -9.24 -11.76 -16.35
C ALA A 84 -10.06 -10.73 -15.56
N ASN A 85 -11.36 -10.66 -15.84
CA ASN A 85 -12.30 -9.92 -15.02
C ASN A 85 -13.13 -10.92 -14.21
N TRP A 86 -13.34 -10.61 -12.94
CA TRP A 86 -14.12 -11.47 -12.05
C TRP A 86 -15.56 -10.98 -11.92
N ASP A 87 -16.49 -11.93 -11.81
CA ASP A 87 -17.91 -11.60 -11.65
C ASP A 87 -18.14 -10.87 -10.32
N LYS A 88 -18.60 -9.63 -10.42
CA LYS A 88 -18.83 -8.74 -9.28
C LYS A 88 -19.94 -9.25 -8.35
N LYS A 89 -20.97 -9.94 -8.87
CA LYS A 89 -22.06 -10.51 -8.08
C LYS A 89 -21.56 -11.72 -7.27
N LEU A 90 -20.75 -12.57 -7.90
CA LEU A 90 -20.11 -13.69 -7.20
C LEU A 90 -19.17 -13.18 -6.10
N LEU A 91 -18.32 -12.20 -6.40
CA LEU A 91 -17.46 -11.56 -5.39
C LEU A 91 -18.28 -10.99 -4.24
N LYS A 92 -19.40 -10.33 -4.54
CA LYS A 92 -20.33 -9.80 -3.54
C LYS A 92 -20.81 -10.86 -2.55
N LYS A 93 -21.22 -12.02 -3.08
CA LYS A 93 -21.69 -13.16 -2.29
C LYS A 93 -20.56 -13.70 -1.41
N ILE A 94 -19.39 -13.95 -1.99
CA ILE A 94 -18.21 -14.48 -1.26
C ILE A 94 -17.82 -13.54 -0.13
N PHE A 95 -17.75 -12.24 -0.40
CA PHE A 95 -17.41 -11.27 0.62
C PHE A 95 -18.44 -11.25 1.74
N ARG A 96 -19.74 -11.16 1.43
CA ARG A 96 -20.81 -11.21 2.44
C ARG A 96 -20.67 -12.43 3.34
N ASP A 97 -20.56 -13.61 2.75
CA ASP A 97 -20.47 -14.87 3.48
C ASP A 97 -19.27 -14.85 4.44
N ARG A 98 -18.09 -14.43 3.97
CA ARG A 98 -16.86 -14.36 4.77
C ARG A 98 -16.92 -13.30 5.87
N ILE A 99 -17.42 -12.11 5.54
CA ILE A 99 -17.56 -10.99 6.47
C ILE A 99 -18.40 -11.41 7.67
N CYS A 100 -19.60 -11.94 7.41
CA CYS A 100 -20.55 -12.22 8.49
C CYS A 100 -20.18 -13.50 9.23
N GLN A 101 -19.58 -14.50 8.56
CA GLN A 101 -19.03 -15.70 9.21
C GLN A 101 -17.89 -15.39 10.18
N HIS A 102 -16.98 -14.49 9.81
CA HIS A 102 -15.77 -14.20 10.60
C HIS A 102 -15.85 -12.87 11.37
N ARG A 103 -17.01 -12.20 11.36
CA ARG A 103 -17.23 -10.88 11.98
C ARG A 103 -16.15 -9.87 11.61
N ILE A 104 -15.84 -9.79 10.31
CA ILE A 104 -14.81 -8.90 9.77
C ILE A 104 -15.24 -7.45 9.93
N ASN A 105 -14.35 -6.61 10.43
CA ASN A 105 -14.57 -5.17 10.60
C ASN A 105 -13.70 -4.32 9.66
N VAL A 106 -12.59 -4.88 9.17
CA VAL A 106 -11.67 -4.19 8.26
C VAL A 106 -11.38 -5.05 7.05
N ILE A 107 -11.48 -4.45 5.86
CA ILE A 107 -11.03 -5.05 4.61
C ILE A 107 -9.85 -4.25 4.06
N VAL A 108 -8.80 -4.96 3.65
CA VAL A 108 -7.63 -4.36 2.99
C VAL A 108 -7.50 -4.94 1.59
N THR A 109 -7.38 -4.09 0.58
CA THR A 109 -7.37 -4.45 -0.84
C THR A 109 -6.50 -3.49 -1.68
N PHE A 110 -6.54 -3.63 -3.01
CA PHE A 110 -5.90 -2.71 -3.96
C PHE A 110 -6.88 -1.63 -4.45
N ASP A 111 -6.37 -0.49 -4.92
CA ASP A 111 -7.20 0.60 -5.43
C ASP A 111 -7.78 0.36 -6.83
N GLU A 112 -8.45 1.37 -7.38
CA GLU A 112 -9.12 1.33 -8.69
C GLU A 112 -8.18 1.06 -9.88
N TYR A 113 -6.88 1.28 -9.70
CA TYR A 113 -5.88 0.98 -10.74
C TYR A 113 -5.27 -0.41 -10.56
N GLY A 114 -5.31 -0.98 -9.35
CA GLY A 114 -4.81 -2.34 -9.13
C GLY A 114 -3.29 -2.46 -9.25
N VAL A 115 -2.54 -1.44 -8.80
CA VAL A 115 -1.06 -1.34 -8.74
C VAL A 115 -0.34 -1.32 -10.09
N SER A 116 -0.62 -2.30 -10.94
CA SER A 116 -0.06 -2.46 -12.30
C SER A 116 -1.15 -2.60 -13.36
N GLY A 117 -2.41 -2.30 -13.04
CA GLY A 117 -3.52 -2.42 -13.99
C GLY A 117 -4.15 -3.81 -14.10
N HIS A 118 -3.95 -4.70 -13.12
CA HIS A 118 -4.52 -6.04 -13.21
C HIS A 118 -6.04 -6.02 -13.02
N ALA A 119 -6.76 -6.57 -13.99
CA ALA A 119 -8.21 -6.59 -14.05
C ALA A 119 -8.85 -7.31 -12.85
N ASN A 120 -8.19 -8.32 -12.28
CA ASN A 120 -8.65 -8.97 -11.04
C ASN A 120 -8.62 -8.03 -9.83
N HIS A 121 -7.53 -7.26 -9.64
CA HIS A 121 -7.43 -6.28 -8.55
C HIS A 121 -8.50 -5.18 -8.71
N ILE A 122 -8.71 -4.71 -9.93
CA ILE A 122 -9.74 -3.74 -10.28
C ILE A 122 -11.14 -4.29 -9.98
N SER A 123 -11.39 -5.57 -10.32
CA SER A 123 -12.67 -6.24 -10.05
C SER A 123 -12.97 -6.33 -8.54
N LEU A 124 -11.96 -6.65 -7.72
CA LEU A 124 -12.08 -6.68 -6.26
C LEU A 124 -12.42 -5.29 -5.69
N TYR A 125 -11.70 -4.25 -6.13
CA TYR A 125 -11.95 -2.87 -5.71
C TYR A 125 -13.40 -2.45 -6.00
N HIS A 126 -13.87 -2.66 -7.22
CA HIS A 126 -15.23 -2.25 -7.60
C HIS A 126 -16.33 -3.08 -6.92
N ALA A 127 -16.10 -4.37 -6.67
CA ALA A 127 -17.05 -5.20 -5.93
C ALA A 127 -17.19 -4.70 -4.47
N LEU A 128 -16.08 -4.40 -3.80
CA LEU A 128 -16.08 -3.81 -2.46
C LEU A 128 -16.74 -2.43 -2.45
N LYS A 129 -16.46 -1.59 -3.45
CA LYS A 129 -17.11 -0.29 -3.63
C LYS A 129 -18.61 -0.37 -3.72
N TYR A 130 -19.09 -1.25 -4.58
CA TYR A 130 -20.51 -1.43 -4.78
C TYR A 130 -21.20 -2.01 -3.54
N MET A 131 -20.55 -2.91 -2.80
CA MET A 131 -21.08 -3.41 -1.53
C MET A 131 -21.24 -2.31 -0.50
N HIS A 132 -20.19 -1.52 -0.28
CA HIS A 132 -20.21 -0.50 0.76
C HIS A 132 -21.22 0.63 0.45
N LEU A 133 -21.28 1.08 -0.81
CA LEU A 133 -22.27 2.07 -1.22
C LEU A 133 -23.70 1.54 -1.05
N LEU A 134 -23.94 0.27 -1.39
CA LEU A 134 -25.26 -0.32 -1.23
C LEU A 134 -25.63 -0.49 0.25
N SER A 135 -24.70 -0.91 1.11
CA SER A 135 -24.98 -1.06 2.55
C SER A 135 -25.29 0.29 3.20
N ALA A 136 -24.56 1.35 2.83
CA ALA A 136 -24.83 2.70 3.32
C ALA A 136 -26.23 3.18 2.89
N PHE A 137 -26.58 3.00 1.61
CA PHE A 137 -27.89 3.38 1.06
C PHE A 137 -29.07 2.60 1.67
N LEU A 138 -28.92 1.27 1.86
CA LEU A 138 -29.97 0.44 2.43
C LEU A 138 -30.17 0.69 3.93
N SER A 139 -29.10 1.01 4.66
CA SER A 139 -29.18 1.40 6.08
C SER A 139 -30.02 2.67 6.31
N GLU A 140 -30.05 3.58 5.33
CA GLU A 140 -30.83 4.82 5.40
C GLU A 140 -32.32 4.62 5.05
N LEU A 141 -32.62 3.64 4.18
CA LEU A 141 -33.97 3.47 3.62
C LEU A 141 -34.86 2.44 4.31
N ILE A 142 -34.30 1.35 4.84
CA ILE A 142 -35.13 0.16 5.12
C ILE A 142 -35.22 -0.20 6.62
N HIS A 143 -34.34 0.29 7.50
CA HIS A 143 -34.27 -0.18 8.91
C HIS A 143 -34.33 -1.73 9.03
N GLU A 144 -33.90 -2.46 7.99
CA GLU A 144 -33.83 -3.93 8.01
C GLU A 144 -32.47 -4.35 8.59
N GLU A 145 -32.51 -5.10 9.70
CA GLU A 145 -31.34 -5.68 10.40
C GLU A 145 -30.53 -6.68 9.57
N SER A 146 -30.98 -7.03 8.35
CA SER A 146 -30.49 -8.21 7.63
C SER A 146 -29.07 -8.08 7.06
N ASP A 147 -28.49 -6.87 7.02
CA ASP A 147 -27.14 -6.59 6.48
C ASP A 147 -26.25 -5.69 7.38
N ASP A 148 -26.53 -5.63 8.69
CA ASP A 148 -25.77 -4.81 9.66
C ASP A 148 -24.25 -5.14 9.68
N CYS A 149 -23.88 -6.41 9.41
CA CYS A 149 -22.47 -6.82 9.33
C CYS A 149 -21.67 -6.10 8.23
N ILE A 150 -22.32 -5.57 7.18
CA ILE A 150 -21.64 -4.92 6.05
C ILE A 150 -21.56 -3.39 6.25
N ALA A 151 -22.58 -2.80 6.87
CA ALA A 151 -22.68 -1.35 7.06
C ALA A 151 -21.53 -0.77 7.91
N GLN A 152 -20.94 -1.59 8.79
CA GLN A 152 -19.91 -1.16 9.75
C GLN A 152 -18.46 -1.46 9.27
N ILE A 153 -18.27 -1.88 8.02
CA ILE A 153 -16.94 -2.26 7.54
C ILE A 153 -16.15 -1.06 7.08
N GLU A 154 -14.93 -0.94 7.59
CA GLU A 154 -13.92 -0.03 7.08
C GLU A 154 -13.10 -0.72 5.98
N ALA A 155 -13.07 -0.14 4.78
CA ALA A 155 -12.26 -0.64 3.68
C ALA A 155 -11.07 0.28 3.40
N PHE A 156 -9.89 -0.30 3.24
CA PHE A 156 -8.64 0.39 2.90
C PHE A 156 -8.07 -0.16 1.60
N ALA A 157 -7.59 0.73 0.74
CA ALA A 157 -6.97 0.35 -0.52
C ALA A 157 -5.52 0.85 -0.59
N LEU A 158 -4.60 -0.03 -1.02
CA LEU A 158 -3.25 0.35 -1.39
C LEU A 158 -3.29 1.30 -2.59
N LYS A 159 -2.78 2.51 -2.40
CA LYS A 159 -2.75 3.54 -3.43
C LYS A 159 -1.71 3.24 -4.52
N SER A 160 -2.16 3.24 -5.75
CA SER A 160 -1.32 3.13 -6.93
C SER A 160 -0.51 4.41 -7.15
N VAL A 161 0.76 4.25 -7.53
CA VAL A 161 1.66 5.37 -7.87
C VAL A 161 2.21 5.21 -9.28
N ASN A 162 2.64 6.32 -9.87
CA ASN A 162 3.26 6.29 -11.20
C ASN A 162 4.56 5.46 -11.21
N VAL A 163 5.00 5.08 -12.41
CA VAL A 163 6.18 4.21 -12.62
C VAL A 163 7.44 4.78 -11.97
N ILE A 164 7.65 6.11 -12.00
CA ILE A 164 8.81 6.73 -11.37
C ILE A 164 8.76 6.49 -9.87
N ARG A 165 7.66 6.90 -9.22
CA ARG A 165 7.46 6.71 -7.79
C ARG A 165 7.53 5.25 -7.36
N LYS A 166 7.13 4.32 -8.24
CA LYS A 166 7.23 2.88 -8.01
C LYS A 166 8.67 2.39 -7.85
N TYR A 167 9.66 3.04 -8.49
CA TYR A 167 11.04 2.56 -8.58
C TYR A 167 12.13 3.50 -8.00
N ILE A 168 11.76 4.63 -7.41
CA ILE A 168 12.73 5.54 -6.73
C ILE A 168 13.08 5.09 -5.30
N GLY A 169 12.51 3.99 -4.81
CA GLY A 169 12.83 3.38 -3.51
C GLY A 169 12.62 4.33 -2.33
N ILE A 170 13.66 4.49 -1.49
CA ILE A 170 13.59 5.29 -0.26
C ILE A 170 13.22 6.76 -0.51
N MET A 171 13.52 7.28 -1.70
CA MET A 171 13.16 8.66 -2.06
C MET A 171 11.64 8.85 -2.15
N ASP A 172 10.88 7.80 -2.42
CA ASP A 172 9.42 7.86 -2.42
C ASP A 172 8.85 8.04 -1.00
N ILE A 173 9.57 7.59 0.04
CA ILE A 173 9.16 7.79 1.44
C ILE A 173 9.20 9.27 1.77
N ILE A 174 10.30 9.95 1.40
CA ILE A 174 10.44 11.40 1.58
C ILE A 174 9.32 12.12 0.85
N TRP A 175 9.09 11.77 -0.41
CA TRP A 175 8.02 12.35 -1.22
C TRP A 175 6.63 12.13 -0.62
N THR A 176 6.37 10.94 -0.09
CA THR A 176 5.09 10.58 0.55
C THR A 176 4.85 11.36 1.84
N ILE A 177 5.89 11.50 2.65
CA ILE A 177 5.81 12.27 3.89
C ILE A 177 5.55 13.75 3.59
N LEU A 178 6.20 14.31 2.55
CA LEU A 178 6.02 15.71 2.16
C LEU A 178 4.65 16.00 1.53
N LEU A 179 4.09 15.06 0.77
CA LEU A 179 2.78 15.21 0.12
C LEU A 179 1.63 14.60 0.94
N LYS A 180 1.82 14.43 2.25
CA LYS A 180 0.86 13.77 3.13
C LYS A 180 -0.53 14.41 3.02
N GLY A 181 -1.50 13.64 2.55
CA GLY A 181 -2.93 13.96 2.60
C GLY A 181 -3.61 13.30 3.80
N ASN A 182 -4.91 13.06 3.71
CA ASN A 182 -5.69 12.32 4.72
C ASN A 182 -5.48 10.79 4.66
N SER A 183 -4.35 10.34 4.10
CA SER A 183 -4.01 8.93 3.95
C SER A 183 -3.15 8.47 5.12
N TYR A 184 -3.30 7.20 5.47
CA TYR A 184 -2.47 6.54 6.44
C TYR A 184 -1.26 5.93 5.72
N VAL A 185 -0.08 6.06 6.32
CA VAL A 185 1.16 5.57 5.72
C VAL A 185 1.86 4.68 6.73
N CYS A 186 2.06 3.43 6.35
CA CYS A 186 2.87 2.46 7.07
C CYS A 186 4.23 2.38 6.40
N ILE A 187 5.31 2.50 7.19
CA ILE A 187 6.68 2.36 6.69
C ILE A 187 7.23 1.07 7.24
N ASN A 188 7.76 0.22 6.36
CA ASN A 188 8.37 -1.04 6.78
C ASN A 188 9.69 -0.74 7.50
N SER A 189 9.89 -1.33 8.68
CA SER A 189 11.15 -1.19 9.41
C SER A 189 12.26 -1.94 8.67
N PHE A 190 13.53 -1.59 8.95
CA PHE A 190 14.65 -2.33 8.37
C PHE A 190 14.60 -3.83 8.72
N GLY A 191 14.24 -4.17 9.96
CA GLY A 191 14.03 -5.55 10.40
C GLY A 191 12.85 -6.22 9.69
N GLY A 192 11.75 -5.50 9.50
CA GLY A 192 10.58 -5.99 8.75
C GLY A 192 10.90 -6.26 7.27
N CYS A 193 11.66 -5.36 6.62
CA CYS A 193 12.17 -5.57 5.27
C CYS A 193 13.02 -6.85 5.16
N ILE A 194 13.89 -7.12 6.13
CA ILE A 194 14.68 -8.37 6.16
C ILE A 194 13.76 -9.57 6.38
N ALA A 195 12.86 -9.50 7.36
CA ALA A 195 11.92 -10.59 7.67
C ALA A 195 11.07 -10.97 6.46
N SER A 196 10.53 -9.98 5.74
CA SER A 196 9.77 -10.19 4.50
C SER A 196 10.62 -10.85 3.39
N GLN A 197 11.92 -10.53 3.28
CA GLN A 197 12.81 -11.22 2.33
C GLN A 197 13.12 -12.65 2.76
N LEU A 198 13.31 -12.89 4.06
CA LEU A 198 13.54 -14.22 4.60
C LEU A 198 12.31 -15.12 4.41
N ALA A 199 11.10 -14.57 4.61
CA ALA A 199 9.85 -15.26 4.30
C ALA A 199 9.77 -15.60 2.80
N MET A 200 10.04 -14.62 1.92
CA MET A 200 10.02 -14.84 0.46
C MET A 200 11.04 -15.90 0.00
N ARG A 201 12.16 -16.08 0.71
CA ARG A 201 13.16 -17.12 0.42
C ARG A 201 12.64 -18.55 0.65
N ALA A 202 11.58 -18.74 1.44
CA ALA A 202 10.92 -20.04 1.55
C ALA A 202 10.28 -20.45 0.21
N HIS A 203 10.04 -19.50 -0.70
CA HIS A 203 9.34 -19.69 -1.97
C HIS A 203 10.33 -19.63 -3.14
N ALA A 204 11.14 -20.68 -3.26
CA ALA A 204 12.27 -20.74 -4.21
C ALA A 204 11.88 -20.47 -5.67
N SER A 205 10.68 -20.89 -6.11
CA SER A 205 10.16 -20.64 -7.46
C SER A 205 9.74 -19.18 -7.69
N GLN A 206 9.41 -18.44 -6.63
CA GLN A 206 8.96 -17.05 -6.70
C GLN A 206 10.11 -16.05 -6.44
N PHE A 207 11.17 -16.44 -5.73
CA PHE A 207 12.30 -15.57 -5.38
C PHE A 207 13.42 -15.50 -6.44
N VAL A 208 13.01 -15.28 -7.68
CA VAL A 208 13.86 -15.10 -8.86
C VAL A 208 14.51 -13.71 -8.92
N TRP A 209 15.58 -13.57 -9.71
CA TRP A 209 16.49 -12.41 -9.67
C TRP A 209 15.79 -11.05 -9.85
N PHE A 210 14.78 -10.94 -10.74
CA PHE A 210 14.09 -9.67 -10.96
C PHE A 210 13.20 -9.28 -9.77
N ARG A 211 12.66 -10.25 -9.01
CA ARG A 211 11.87 -9.99 -7.80
C ARG A 211 12.77 -9.47 -6.67
N ARG A 212 14.05 -9.90 -6.65
CA ARG A 212 15.07 -9.33 -5.74
C ARG A 212 15.38 -7.88 -6.06
N LEU A 213 15.50 -7.54 -7.34
CA LEU A 213 15.66 -6.15 -7.78
C LEU A 213 14.41 -5.32 -7.44
N TYR A 214 13.21 -5.89 -7.66
CA TYR A 214 11.96 -5.24 -7.29
C TYR A 214 11.93 -4.93 -5.80
N VAL A 215 12.33 -5.84 -4.92
CA VAL A 215 12.38 -5.59 -3.48
C VAL A 215 13.34 -4.44 -3.11
N ILE A 216 14.47 -4.30 -3.80
CA ILE A 216 15.48 -3.26 -3.51
C ILE A 216 14.99 -1.88 -3.99
N PHE A 217 14.40 -1.83 -5.19
CA PHE A 217 14.07 -0.56 -5.84
C PHE A 217 12.59 -0.16 -5.70
N SER A 218 11.71 -1.08 -5.30
CA SER A 218 10.29 -0.81 -5.20
C SER A 218 9.96 -0.03 -3.94
N SER A 219 9.32 1.10 -4.12
CA SER A 219 8.77 1.90 -3.03
C SER A 219 7.66 1.18 -2.27
N TYR A 220 6.94 0.26 -2.92
CA TYR A 220 5.90 -0.56 -2.28
C TYR A 220 6.44 -1.55 -1.25
N TYR A 221 7.71 -1.92 -1.35
CA TYR A 221 8.35 -2.77 -0.37
C TYR A 221 8.73 -2.01 0.91
N LEU A 222 9.06 -0.72 0.74
CA LEU A 222 9.51 0.15 1.81
C LEU A 222 8.35 0.87 2.51
N ARG A 223 7.26 1.17 1.79
CA ARG A 223 6.07 1.79 2.36
C ARG A 223 4.80 1.16 1.81
N TYR A 224 3.79 1.19 2.65
CA TYR A 224 2.41 0.88 2.32
C TYR A 224 1.57 2.11 2.62
N ASP A 225 1.00 2.72 1.58
CA ASP A 225 0.17 3.92 1.70
C ASP A 225 -1.25 3.57 1.34
N HIS A 226 -2.13 3.74 2.32
CA HIS A 226 -3.53 3.46 2.15
C HIS A 226 -4.34 4.73 2.40
N GLY A 227 -5.13 5.09 1.40
CA GLY A 227 -6.32 5.88 1.68
C GLY A 227 -7.31 4.98 2.44
N SER A 228 -8.09 5.57 3.36
CA SER A 228 -9.44 5.03 3.50
C SER A 228 -10.03 4.96 2.10
N ILE A 229 -10.71 3.86 1.78
CA ILE A 229 -11.63 3.91 0.65
C ILE A 229 -12.79 4.76 1.16
N ALA A 230 -12.57 6.07 1.23
CA ALA A 230 -13.62 7.03 1.42
C ALA A 230 -14.45 6.92 0.16
N PHE A 231 -15.49 6.10 0.24
CA PHE A 231 -16.58 6.11 -0.70
C PHE A 231 -17.32 7.43 -0.52
N LYS A 232 -16.69 8.52 -0.96
CA LYS A 232 -17.41 9.72 -1.35
C LYS A 232 -18.05 9.47 -2.71
#